data_AF-A0A9Q7AF94-F1
#
_entry.id   AF-A0A9Q7AF94-F1
#
_cell.length_a   1.000
_cell.length_b   1.000
_cell.length_c   1.000
_cell.angle_alpha   90.00
_cell.angle_beta   90.00
_cell.angle_gamma   90.00
#
_symmetry.space_group_name_H-M   'P 1'
#
loop_
_entity.id
_entity.type
_entity.pdbx_description
1 polymer ?
#
loop_
_entity_poly.entity_id
_entity_poly.type
_entity_poly.pdbx_seq_one_letter_code
_entity_poly.pdbx_strand_id
1 'polypeptide(L)'
;MASRGFTLLEVLVAVAILALSATGALRLVAMSQRSLAEVRLQRDFLDGARALQVRALAGDLPSSGSEGDLAWEVRPVTRELLEGLWTAQYGLLRLQYKGRSMTLCIP
;
A
#
# COMPACT_ATOMS: atom_id res chain seq x y z
N MET A 1 30.46 48.59 30.83
CA MET A 1 29.58 47.69 30.03
C MET A 1 29.09 46.59 30.94
N ALA A 2 27.83 46.63 31.38
CA ALA A 2 27.26 45.58 32.22
C ALA A 2 26.67 44.49 31.29
N SER A 3 27.28 43.30 31.26
CA SER A 3 26.69 42.14 30.62
C SER A 3 25.51 41.65 31.45
N ARG A 4 24.28 41.80 30.95
CA ARG A 4 23.10 41.16 31.53
C ARG A 4 23.22 39.65 31.32
N GLY A 5 23.30 38.89 32.41
CA GLY A 5 23.26 37.42 32.37
C GLY A 5 21.84 36.91 32.09
N PHE A 6 21.76 35.70 31.51
CA PHE A 6 20.49 35.01 31.29
C PHE A 6 19.81 34.69 32.62
N THR A 7 18.49 34.87 32.67
CA THR A 7 17.71 34.49 33.86
C THR A 7 17.39 33.00 33.83
N LEU A 8 17.22 32.37 35.01
CA LEU A 8 16.77 30.98 35.11
C LEU A 8 15.45 30.73 34.39
N LEU A 9 14.54 31.72 34.44
CA LEU A 9 13.23 31.65 33.77
C LEU A 9 13.40 31.57 32.26
N GLU A 10 14.32 32.35 31.69
CA GLU A 10 14.59 32.37 30.25
C GLU A 10 15.15 31.03 29.75
N VAL A 11 16.06 30.42 30.51
CA VAL A 11 16.58 29.08 30.21
C VAL A 11 15.46 28.03 30.29
N LEU A 12 14.61 28.11 31.33
CA LEU A 12 13.51 27.16 31.50
C LEU A 12 12.49 27.26 30.35
N VAL A 13 12.17 28.47 29.91
CA VAL A 13 11.30 28.70 28.75
C VAL A 13 11.95 28.16 27.47
N ALA A 14 13.24 28.41 27.25
CA ALA A 14 13.95 27.89 26.09
C ALA A 14 13.94 26.36 26.04
N VAL A 15 14.20 25.71 27.17
CA VAL A 15 14.15 24.24 27.31
C VAL A 15 12.74 23.70 27.10
N ALA A 16 11.72 24.37 27.62
CA ALA A 16 10.32 23.97 27.40
C ALA A 16 9.94 24.00 25.92
N ILE A 17 10.32 25.06 25.20
CA ILE A 17 10.09 25.17 23.75
C ILE A 17 10.87 24.08 22.99
N LEU A 18 12.12 23.82 23.37
CA LEU A 18 12.94 22.75 22.79
C LEU A 18 12.31 21.38 22.98
N ALA A 19 11.84 21.07 24.19
CA ALA A 19 11.19 19.79 24.50
C ALA A 19 9.89 19.60 23.71
N LEU A 20 9.04 20.63 23.66
CA LEU A 20 7.79 20.58 22.92
C LEU A 20 8.02 20.42 21.41
N SER A 21 8.94 21.20 20.84
CA SER A 21 9.29 21.11 19.42
C SER A 21 9.90 19.75 19.05
N ALA A 22 10.83 19.24 19.86
CA ALA A 22 11.42 17.91 19.65
C ALA A 22 10.36 16.81 19.71
N THR A 23 9.45 16.87 20.67
CA THR A 23 8.35 15.90 20.81
C THR A 23 7.41 15.94 19.59
N GLY A 24 7.06 17.14 19.13
CA GLY A 24 6.27 17.32 17.91
C GLY A 24 6.95 16.74 16.66
N ALA A 25 8.25 17.02 16.50
CA ALA A 25 9.04 16.50 15.38
C ALA A 25 9.10 14.97 15.38
N LEU A 26 9.37 14.35 16.54
CA LEU A 26 9.40 12.89 16.67
C LEU A 26 8.05 12.25 16.32
N ARG A 27 6.94 12.86 16.74
CA ARG A 27 5.60 12.38 16.41
C ARG A 27 5.32 12.43 14.90
N LEU A 28 5.72 13.53 14.23
CA LEU A 28 5.57 13.66 12.78
C LEU A 28 6.42 12.63 12.02
N VAL A 29 7.66 12.42 12.45
CA VAL A 29 8.54 11.40 11.86
C VAL A 29 7.92 10.01 12.01
N ALA A 30 7.41 9.67 13.20
CA ALA A 30 6.74 8.39 13.42
C ALA A 30 5.49 8.21 12.53
N MET A 31 4.69 9.26 12.35
CA MET A 31 3.52 9.22 11.44
C MET A 31 3.94 9.07 9.98
N SER A 32 4.99 9.78 9.55
CA SER A 32 5.55 9.67 8.20
C SER A 32 6.08 8.27 7.92
N GLN A 33 6.80 7.66 8.86
CA GLN A 33 7.29 6.29 8.73
C GLN A 33 6.14 5.28 8.57
N ARG A 34 5.06 5.42 9.33
CA ARG A 34 3.87 4.56 9.20
C ARG A 34 3.21 4.71 7.83
N SER A 35 3.02 5.94 7.38
CA SER A 35 2.46 6.22 6.05
C SER A 35 3.35 5.67 4.92
N LEU A 36 4.67 5.86 5.01
CA LEU A 36 5.62 5.32 4.05
C LEU A 36 5.63 3.78 4.04
N ALA A 37 5.51 3.15 5.22
CA ALA A 37 5.41 1.69 5.30
C ALA A 37 4.14 1.17 4.61
N GLU A 38 3.00 1.85 4.81
CA GLU A 38 1.75 1.49 4.14
C GLU A 38 1.83 1.70 2.61
N VAL A 39 2.42 2.82 2.17
CA VAL A 39 2.64 3.08 0.73
C VAL A 39 3.57 2.04 0.11
N ARG A 40 4.63 1.62 0.81
CA ARG A 40 5.53 0.56 0.34
C ARG A 40 4.77 -0.76 0.19
N LEU A 41 4.00 -1.17 1.18
CA LEU A 41 3.18 -2.38 1.10
C LEU A 41 2.19 -2.34 -0.07
N GLN A 42 1.56 -1.19 -0.30
CA GLN A 42 0.65 -1.02 -1.44
C GLN A 42 1.38 -1.08 -2.78
N ARG A 43 2.57 -0.49 -2.86
CA ARG A 43 3.41 -0.52 -4.07
C ARG A 43 3.85 -1.94 -4.40
N ASP A 44 4.39 -2.68 -3.43
CA ASP A 44 4.83 -4.06 -3.63
C ASP A 44 3.66 -4.96 -4.10
N PHE A 45 2.47 -4.74 -3.55
CA PHE A 45 1.26 -5.45 -3.98
C PHE A 45 0.89 -5.12 -5.44
N LEU A 46 0.88 -3.85 -5.82
CA LEU A 46 0.54 -3.43 -7.18
C LEU A 46 1.57 -3.89 -8.20
N ASP A 47 2.86 -3.87 -7.86
CA ASP A 47 3.93 -4.36 -8.71
C ASP A 47 3.79 -5.88 -8.93
N GLY A 48 3.48 -6.65 -7.88
CA GLY A 48 3.17 -8.08 -7.99
C GLY A 48 1.93 -8.37 -8.83
N ALA A 49 0.85 -7.61 -8.63
CA ALA A 49 -0.38 -7.73 -9.42
C ALA A 49 -0.15 -7.41 -10.91
N ARG A 50 0.65 -6.38 -11.22
CA ARG A 50 1.02 -6.04 -12.60
C ARG A 50 1.87 -7.13 -13.25
N ALA A 51 2.83 -7.69 -12.52
CA ALA A 51 3.65 -8.80 -13.03
C ALA A 51 2.78 -10.01 -13.38
N LEU A 52 1.82 -10.37 -12.51
CA LEU A 52 0.86 -11.44 -12.77
C LEU A 52 -0.06 -11.13 -13.94
N GLN A 53 -0.52 -9.88 -14.09
CA GLN A 53 -1.33 -9.47 -15.22
C GLN A 53 -0.57 -9.61 -16.55
N VAL A 54 0.71 -9.21 -16.59
CA VAL A 54 1.56 -9.35 -17.79
C VAL A 54 1.74 -10.82 -18.14
N ARG A 55 1.97 -11.70 -17.15
CA ARG A 55 2.09 -13.15 -17.36
C ARG A 55 0.77 -13.78 -17.85
N ALA A 56 -0.35 -13.34 -17.30
CA ALA A 56 -1.67 -13.80 -17.75
C ALA A 56 -1.95 -13.39 -19.20
N LEU A 57 -1.63 -12.14 -19.57
CA LEU A 57 -1.75 -11.66 -20.95
C LEU A 57 -0.79 -12.38 -21.91
N ALA A 58 0.37 -12.81 -21.42
CA ALA A 58 1.31 -13.63 -22.19
C ALA A 58 0.89 -15.09 -22.34
N GLY A 59 -0.21 -15.53 -21.69
CA GLY A 59 -0.67 -16.92 -21.70
C GLY A 59 0.19 -17.89 -20.86
N ASP A 60 1.14 -17.37 -20.07
CA ASP A 60 2.10 -18.14 -19.26
C ASP A 60 1.71 -18.18 -17.77
N LEU A 61 0.41 -17.95 -17.48
CA LEU A 61 -0.09 -18.00 -16.12
C LEU A 61 -0.92 -19.27 -15.88
N PRO A 62 -0.51 -20.14 -14.94
CA PRO A 62 -1.31 -21.30 -14.56
C PRO A 62 -2.63 -20.86 -13.91
N SER A 63 -3.67 -21.67 -14.07
CA SER A 63 -5.04 -21.40 -13.61
C SER A 63 -5.16 -21.22 -12.10
N SER A 64 -4.21 -21.73 -11.31
CA SER A 64 -4.04 -21.39 -9.91
C SER A 64 -2.57 -21.52 -9.51
N GLY A 65 -2.11 -20.71 -8.57
CA GLY A 65 -0.73 -20.72 -8.12
C GLY A 65 -0.46 -19.81 -6.94
N SER A 66 0.69 -20.00 -6.32
CA SER A 66 1.19 -19.17 -5.22
C SER A 66 2.66 -18.87 -5.49
N GLU A 67 3.03 -17.59 -5.51
CA GLU A 67 4.41 -17.13 -5.68
C GLU A 67 4.74 -16.17 -4.54
N GLY A 68 5.58 -16.64 -3.62
CA GLY A 68 5.87 -15.93 -2.38
C GLY A 68 4.62 -15.71 -1.54
N ASP A 69 4.31 -14.44 -1.27
CA ASP A 69 3.14 -14.00 -0.48
C ASP A 69 1.89 -13.71 -1.35
N LEU A 70 1.98 -13.85 -2.68
CA LEU A 70 0.87 -13.67 -3.61
C LEU A 70 0.28 -15.03 -4.02
N ALA A 71 -1.00 -15.24 -3.75
CA ALA A 71 -1.77 -16.36 -4.29
C ALA A 71 -2.75 -15.85 -5.36
N TRP A 72 -2.88 -16.58 -6.46
CA TRP A 72 -3.85 -16.27 -7.51
C TRP A 72 -4.70 -17.49 -7.88
N GLU A 73 -5.96 -17.21 -8.18
CA GLU A 73 -6.90 -18.17 -8.74
C GLU A 73 -7.56 -17.53 -9.96
N VAL A 74 -7.44 -18.18 -11.12
CA VAL A 74 -8.08 -17.78 -12.38
C VAL A 74 -9.32 -18.64 -12.56
N ARG A 75 -10.50 -18.04 -12.40
CA ARG A 75 -11.77 -18.71 -12.70
C ARG A 75 -12.32 -18.18 -14.02
N PRO A 76 -12.51 -19.01 -15.04
CA PRO A 76 -13.28 -18.60 -16.21
C PRO A 76 -14.72 -18.34 -15.79
N VAL A 77 -15.19 -17.11 -15.98
CA VAL A 77 -16.58 -16.72 -15.73
C VAL A 77 -17.20 -16.35 -17.07
N THR A 78 -18.14 -17.18 -17.50
CA THR A 78 -19.04 -16.85 -18.60
C THR A 78 -20.20 -16.08 -18.00
N ARG A 79 -20.32 -14.79 -18.30
CA ARG A 79 -21.48 -13.99 -17.91
C ARG A 79 -22.24 -13.59 -19.17
N GLU A 80 -23.54 -13.84 -19.16
CA GLU A 80 -24.46 -13.35 -20.19
C GLU A 80 -24.68 -11.85 -19.96
N LEU A 81 -24.42 -11.06 -20.99
CA LEU A 81 -24.60 -9.61 -21.01
C LEU A 81 -25.76 -9.28 -21.96
N LEU A 82 -26.53 -8.23 -21.64
CA LEU A 82 -27.70 -7.80 -22.43
C LEU A 82 -28.74 -8.92 -22.65
N GLU A 83 -29.30 -9.47 -21.56
CA GLU A 83 -30.44 -10.42 -21.60
C GLU A 83 -30.26 -11.59 -22.60
N GLY A 84 -29.03 -12.13 -22.69
CA GLY A 84 -28.73 -13.28 -23.55
C GLY A 84 -28.32 -12.94 -24.98
N LEU A 85 -28.19 -11.65 -25.33
CA LEU A 85 -27.73 -11.23 -26.66
C LEU A 85 -26.21 -11.40 -26.84
N TRP A 86 -25.43 -11.40 -25.75
CA TRP A 86 -23.98 -11.50 -25.78
C TRP A 86 -23.46 -12.42 -24.66
N THR A 87 -22.52 -13.31 -25.00
CA THR A 87 -21.78 -14.13 -24.03
C THR A 87 -20.37 -13.55 -23.88
N ALA A 88 -20.08 -12.95 -22.72
CA ALA A 88 -18.73 -12.52 -22.39
C ALA A 88 -18.05 -13.63 -21.59
N GLN A 89 -17.06 -14.29 -22.20
CA GLN A 89 -16.11 -15.14 -21.48
C GLN A 89 -14.96 -14.25 -21.00
N TYR A 90 -14.79 -14.14 -19.69
CA TYR A 90 -13.65 -13.44 -19.11
C TYR A 90 -13.11 -14.25 -17.92
N GLY A 91 -11.80 -14.23 -17.73
CA GLY A 91 -11.16 -14.79 -16.54
C GLY A 91 -11.30 -13.84 -15.35
N LEU A 92 -11.83 -14.31 -14.23
CA LEU A 92 -11.67 -13.61 -12.95
C LEU A 92 -10.38 -14.07 -12.29
N LEU A 93 -9.41 -13.18 -12.21
CA LEU A 93 -8.16 -13.39 -11.49
C LEU A 93 -8.31 -12.80 -10.08
N ARG A 94 -8.46 -13.68 -9.10
CA ARG A 94 -8.54 -13.31 -7.68
C ARG A 94 -7.16 -13.41 -7.07
N LEU A 95 -6.60 -12.26 -6.69
CA LEU A 95 -5.31 -12.14 -6.00
C LEU A 95 -5.56 -12.04 -4.50
N GLN A 96 -4.81 -12.80 -3.72
CA GLN A 96 -4.73 -12.63 -2.27
C GLN A 96 -3.28 -12.34 -1.89
N TYR A 97 -3.06 -11.26 -1.13
CA TYR A 97 -1.77 -10.88 -0.58
C TYR A 97 -1.95 -10.35 0.83
N LYS A 98 -1.37 -11.05 1.82
CA LYS A 98 -1.36 -10.66 3.25
C LYS A 98 -2.70 -10.12 3.78
N GLY A 99 -3.81 -10.81 3.47
CA GLY A 99 -5.16 -10.48 3.93
C GLY A 99 -5.91 -9.42 3.11
N ARG A 100 -5.30 -8.85 2.06
CA ARG A 100 -5.99 -8.02 1.06
C ARG A 100 -6.32 -8.86 -0.18
N SER A 101 -7.54 -8.75 -0.67
CA SER A 101 -8.00 -9.42 -1.89
C SER A 101 -8.31 -8.42 -2.99
N MET A 102 -7.82 -8.65 -4.20
CA MET A 102 -8.15 -7.87 -5.39
C MET A 102 -8.63 -8.80 -6.49
N THR A 103 -9.68 -8.40 -7.19
CA THR A 103 -10.24 -9.18 -8.32
C THR A 103 -9.99 -8.39 -9.60
N LEU A 104 -9.25 -8.95 -10.54
CA LEU A 104 -9.10 -8.40 -11.89
C LEU A 104 -9.92 -9.22 -12.88
N CYS A 105 -10.56 -8.52 -13.82
CA CYS A 105 -11.14 -9.13 -15.00
C CYS A 105 -10.06 -9.20 -16.08
N ILE A 106 -9.82 -10.39 -16.60
CA ILE A 106 -8.92 -10.68 -17.71
C ILE A 106 -9.80 -11.05 -18.91
N PRO A 107 -9.60 -10.44 -20.09
CA PRO A 107 -10.36 -10.77 -21.30
C PRO A 107 -10.08 -12.18 -21.80
#